data_AF-A0A453RUE4-F1
#
_entry.id   AF-A0A453RUE4-F1
#
_cell.length_a   1.000
_cell.length_b   1.000
_cell.length_c   1.000
_cell.angle_alpha   90.00
_cell.angle_beta   90.00
_cell.angle_gamma   90.00
#
_symmetry.space_group_name_H-M   'P 1'
#
loop_
_entity.id
_entity.type
_entity.pdbx_description
1 polymer ?
#
loop_
_entity_poly.entity_id
_entity_poly.type
_entity_poly.pdbx_seq_one_letter_code
_entity_poly.pdbx_strand_id
1 'polypeptide(L)'
;MDLSSLARPQALRGGSTGALGAHAARRRSVQLLRPRRPTFRCSVEAAKQQVQGTLAAEAEAARKECFGVFCTTYDLEADEKTKSWKKLVNVSVSGAAGMISNHLLFKLASGEVFGQDQPIALKLLGSERSLQALEGVAMELEDSLYPLLREVSIGIDPYVIFEDADWALLIGAKPRGPGVERAALLDINGQIFAEQGKALNAVASRNVKVIVVGNPCNTNALICLKNAPNLPAKNFHALTRLDENRAKCQVLDVES
;
A
#
# COMPACT_ATOMS: atom_id res chain seq x y z
N MET A 1 36.64 -36.16 26.11
CA MET A 1 35.89 -36.37 27.35
C MET A 1 34.97 -35.17 27.51
N ASP A 2 33.66 -35.24 27.58
CA ASP A 2 32.72 -36.35 27.40
C ASP A 2 31.33 -35.71 27.21
N LEU A 3 30.49 -36.35 26.40
CA LEU A 3 29.06 -36.62 26.60
C LEU A 3 28.11 -35.52 27.12
N SER A 4 27.10 -35.10 26.32
CA SER A 4 25.71 -35.65 26.33
C SER A 4 24.84 -35.06 27.47
N SER A 5 23.52 -34.88 27.45
CA SER A 5 22.45 -35.04 26.48
C SER A 5 21.18 -34.42 27.08
N LEU A 6 20.31 -33.92 26.19
CA LEU A 6 18.86 -34.11 26.14
C LEU A 6 18.03 -34.20 27.45
N ALA A 7 17.11 -33.25 27.59
CA ALA A 7 15.82 -33.46 28.26
C ALA A 7 14.67 -33.30 27.24
N ARG A 8 13.94 -34.39 27.00
CA ARG A 8 12.59 -34.43 26.40
C ARG A 8 11.66 -35.09 27.43
N PRO A 9 10.41 -34.64 27.59
CA PRO A 9 9.35 -35.46 28.16
C PRO A 9 8.42 -36.05 27.08
N GLN A 10 7.94 -37.25 27.40
CA GLN A 10 6.96 -38.08 26.69
C GLN A 10 5.50 -37.67 26.98
N ALA A 11 4.60 -37.96 26.05
CA ALA A 11 3.19 -38.33 26.26
C ALA A 11 2.64 -38.87 24.93
N LEU A 12 1.68 -39.79 24.79
CA LEU A 12 1.11 -40.90 25.58
C LEU A 12 0.30 -41.71 24.53
N ARG A 13 0.11 -43.02 24.79
CA ARG A 13 -0.40 -44.04 23.85
C ARG A 13 -1.92 -44.11 23.72
N GLY A 14 -2.36 -44.73 22.62
CA GLY A 14 -3.49 -45.70 22.55
C GLY A 14 -4.79 -45.12 21.99
N GLY A 15 -5.60 -45.80 21.19
CA GLY A 15 -5.63 -47.19 20.74
C GLY A 15 -6.91 -47.41 19.92
N SER A 16 -6.86 -48.32 18.96
CA SER A 16 -7.84 -48.61 17.92
C SER A 16 -8.84 -49.74 18.27
N THR A 17 -9.88 -49.86 17.44
CA THR A 17 -10.74 -51.04 17.11
C THR A 17 -12.07 -51.24 17.85
N GLY A 18 -13.09 -51.61 17.08
CA GLY A 18 -14.38 -52.12 17.55
C GLY A 18 -15.44 -52.16 16.45
N ALA A 19 -15.72 -53.35 15.91
CA ALA A 19 -16.74 -53.63 14.90
C ALA A 19 -17.89 -54.47 15.50
N LEU A 20 -19.00 -54.54 14.74
CA LEU A 20 -20.11 -55.51 14.75
C LEU A 20 -21.34 -55.20 15.63
N GLY A 21 -22.50 -55.23 14.97
CA GLY A 21 -23.84 -55.32 15.55
C GLY A 21 -24.89 -55.51 14.47
N ALA A 22 -25.26 -56.75 14.18
CA ALA A 22 -26.34 -57.13 13.28
C ALA A 22 -27.60 -57.49 14.09
N HIS A 23 -28.77 -57.00 13.67
CA HIS A 23 -30.07 -57.53 14.12
C HIS A 23 -31.05 -57.62 12.95
N ALA A 24 -31.77 -58.75 12.93
CA ALA A 24 -32.62 -59.24 11.86
C ALA A 24 -34.09 -58.79 12.00
N ALA A 25 -34.79 -58.64 10.88
CA ALA A 25 -36.24 -58.84 10.82
C ALA A 25 -36.67 -59.32 9.43
N ARG A 26 -37.45 -60.41 9.41
CA ARG A 26 -37.92 -61.17 8.25
C ARG A 26 -39.40 -60.84 8.07
N ARG A 27 -39.88 -60.50 6.86
CA ARG A 27 -41.04 -61.14 6.17
C ARG A 27 -41.66 -60.33 5.02
N ARG A 28 -41.94 -61.11 3.96
CA ARG A 28 -43.08 -61.12 3.03
C ARG A 28 -43.05 -60.20 1.80
N SER A 29 -43.03 -60.90 0.68
CA SER A 29 -43.21 -60.55 -0.73
C SER A 29 -44.57 -59.93 -1.05
N VAL A 30 -44.58 -58.87 -1.87
CA VAL A 30 -45.62 -58.55 -2.87
C VAL A 30 -44.95 -57.79 -4.02
N GLN A 31 -45.03 -58.31 -5.26
CA GLN A 31 -44.66 -57.58 -6.47
C GLN A 31 -45.74 -56.54 -6.77
N LEU A 32 -45.36 -55.26 -6.91
CA LEU A 32 -46.25 -54.20 -7.38
C LEU A 32 -45.57 -53.42 -8.52
N LEU A 33 -46.33 -53.31 -9.61
CA LEU A 33 -45.98 -52.74 -10.90
C LEU A 33 -45.62 -51.25 -10.83
N ARG A 34 -44.64 -50.85 -11.64
CA ARG A 34 -44.20 -49.45 -11.84
C ARG A 34 -45.29 -48.58 -12.46
N PRO A 35 -45.46 -47.32 -12.00
CA PRO A 35 -45.94 -46.23 -12.83
C PRO A 35 -44.78 -45.32 -13.29
N ARG A 36 -44.80 -44.96 -14.58
CA ARG A 36 -43.93 -43.98 -15.23
C ARG A 36 -44.06 -42.60 -14.57
N ARG A 37 -42.93 -41.93 -14.29
CA ARG A 37 -42.88 -40.48 -14.00
C ARG A 37 -42.28 -39.74 -15.19
N PRO A 38 -42.83 -38.58 -15.60
CA PRO A 38 -42.34 -37.83 -16.74
C PRO A 38 -41.00 -37.17 -16.42
N THR A 39 -40.02 -37.34 -17.30
CA THR A 39 -38.78 -36.56 -17.30
C THR A 39 -39.06 -35.20 -17.93
N PHE A 40 -39.14 -34.15 -17.10
CA PHE A 40 -39.06 -32.77 -17.58
C PHE A 40 -37.62 -32.48 -18.00
N ARG A 41 -37.41 -32.22 -19.28
CA ARG A 41 -36.13 -31.81 -19.85
C ARG A 41 -36.12 -30.28 -19.92
N CYS A 42 -35.48 -29.64 -18.94
CA CYS A 42 -35.22 -28.20 -19.01
C CYS A 42 -33.93 -28.00 -19.82
N SER A 43 -34.05 -27.45 -21.01
CA SER A 43 -32.90 -26.99 -21.80
C SER A 43 -32.51 -25.62 -21.28
N VAL A 44 -31.36 -25.54 -20.59
CA VAL A 44 -30.77 -24.24 -20.24
C VAL A 44 -29.95 -23.81 -21.46
N GLU A 45 -30.47 -22.84 -22.21
CA GLU A 45 -29.67 -22.13 -23.20
C GLU A 45 -28.51 -21.42 -22.48
N ALA A 46 -27.29 -21.91 -22.72
CA ALA A 46 -26.06 -21.26 -22.30
C ALA A 46 -25.81 -20.04 -23.19
N ALA A 47 -26.40 -18.91 -22.85
CA ALA A 47 -26.12 -17.64 -23.52
C ALA A 47 -26.29 -16.46 -22.54
N LYS A 48 -25.26 -16.22 -21.74
CA LYS A 48 -24.77 -14.92 -21.22
C LYS A 48 -23.86 -15.16 -20.02
N GLN A 49 -22.60 -15.50 -20.31
CA GLN A 49 -21.57 -15.61 -19.28
C GLN A 49 -20.22 -15.19 -19.86
N GLN A 50 -20.17 -14.00 -20.45
CA GLN A 50 -18.92 -13.39 -20.92
C GLN A 50 -18.76 -11.90 -20.60
N VAL A 51 -19.75 -11.26 -19.94
CA VAL A 51 -19.64 -9.83 -19.56
C VAL A 51 -19.28 -9.65 -18.08
N GLN A 52 -19.53 -10.64 -17.22
CA GLN A 52 -19.21 -10.57 -15.79
C GLN A 52 -17.76 -10.93 -15.45
N GLY A 53 -17.03 -11.60 -16.34
CA GLY A 53 -15.64 -12.01 -16.10
C GLY A 53 -14.62 -10.87 -16.20
N THR A 54 -14.88 -9.88 -17.05
CA THR A 54 -13.99 -8.71 -17.23
C THR A 54 -14.15 -7.69 -16.11
N LEU A 55 -15.39 -7.35 -15.72
CA LEU A 55 -15.64 -6.40 -14.63
C LEU A 55 -15.17 -6.92 -13.27
N ALA A 56 -15.27 -8.23 -13.01
CA ALA A 56 -14.77 -8.84 -11.79
C ALA A 56 -13.22 -8.86 -11.74
N ALA A 57 -12.55 -9.06 -12.88
CA ALA A 57 -11.09 -9.05 -12.96
C ALA A 57 -10.51 -7.63 -12.83
N GLU A 58 -11.17 -6.62 -13.41
CA GLU A 58 -10.80 -5.20 -13.23
C GLU A 58 -11.04 -4.74 -11.78
N ALA A 59 -12.14 -5.17 -11.15
CA ALA A 59 -12.42 -4.88 -9.74
C ALA A 59 -11.52 -5.67 -8.77
N GLU A 60 -11.06 -6.88 -9.13
CA GLU A 60 -10.14 -7.69 -8.34
C GLU A 60 -8.68 -7.20 -8.45
N ALA A 61 -8.29 -6.66 -9.61
CA ALA A 61 -7.04 -5.92 -9.79
C ALA A 61 -7.04 -4.62 -8.97
N ALA A 62 -8.13 -3.85 -9.03
CA ALA A 62 -8.30 -2.62 -8.22
C ALA A 62 -8.34 -2.91 -6.70
N ARG A 63 -8.87 -4.07 -6.27
CA ARG A 63 -8.87 -4.50 -4.87
C ARG A 63 -7.49 -4.76 -4.27
N LYS A 64 -6.44 -4.87 -5.09
CA LYS A 64 -5.07 -5.10 -4.62
C LYS A 64 -4.30 -3.81 -4.34
N GLU A 65 -4.88 -2.64 -4.66
CA GLU A 65 -4.20 -1.34 -4.60
C GLU A 65 -4.55 -0.51 -3.37
N CYS A 66 -5.61 -0.82 -2.65
CA CYS A 66 -6.06 -0.08 -1.45
C CYS A 66 -5.82 -0.89 -0.17
N PHE A 67 -5.66 -0.23 0.99
CA PHE A 67 -5.42 -0.88 2.28
C PHE A 67 -6.63 -0.80 3.20
N GLY A 68 -7.02 -1.91 3.85
CA GLY A 68 -8.01 -1.94 4.94
C GLY A 68 -9.36 -1.28 4.60
N VAL A 69 -9.90 -0.49 5.53
CA VAL A 69 -11.14 0.29 5.37
C VAL A 69 -11.06 1.30 4.22
N PHE A 70 -9.87 1.70 3.76
CA PHE A 70 -9.72 2.59 2.60
C PHE A 70 -10.12 1.93 1.27
N CYS A 71 -10.29 0.61 1.22
CA CYS A 71 -10.90 -0.07 0.08
C CYS A 71 -12.42 0.05 0.02
N THR A 72 -13.05 0.51 1.10
CA THR A 72 -14.50 0.71 1.17
C THR A 72 -14.85 2.18 0.98
N THR A 73 -14.17 2.87 0.04
CA THR A 73 -14.52 4.25 -0.29
C THR A 73 -16.02 4.30 -0.55
N TYR A 74 -16.74 4.97 0.35
CA TYR A 74 -18.16 5.23 0.19
C TYR A 74 -18.32 5.88 -1.18
N ASP A 75 -18.94 5.16 -2.11
CA ASP A 75 -19.51 5.73 -3.32
C ASP A 75 -20.63 6.65 -2.86
N LEU A 76 -20.25 7.83 -2.34
CA LEU A 76 -21.19 8.91 -2.12
C LEU A 76 -21.78 9.17 -3.50
N GLU A 77 -23.08 8.97 -3.64
CA GLU A 77 -23.80 9.45 -4.80
C GLU A 77 -23.41 10.93 -5.01
N ALA A 78 -23.34 11.39 -6.25
CA ALA A 78 -22.77 12.70 -6.56
C ALA A 78 -23.39 13.87 -5.76
N ASP A 79 -24.60 13.67 -5.21
CA ASP A 79 -25.32 14.61 -4.34
C ASP A 79 -24.92 14.58 -2.84
N GLU A 80 -24.23 13.54 -2.35
CA GLU A 80 -23.74 13.41 -0.96
C GLU A 80 -22.26 13.76 -0.79
N LYS A 81 -21.51 13.96 -1.87
CA LYS A 81 -20.16 14.54 -1.78
C LYS A 81 -20.28 15.89 -1.08
N THR A 82 -19.45 16.12 -0.06
CA THR A 82 -19.34 17.42 0.59
C THR A 82 -19.11 18.48 -0.51
N LYS A 83 -20.13 19.28 -0.80
CA LYS A 83 -20.16 20.24 -1.92
C LYS A 83 -19.01 21.25 -1.90
N SER A 84 -18.25 21.30 -0.81
CA SER A 84 -17.08 22.15 -0.59
C SER A 84 -15.74 21.53 -0.98
N TRP A 85 -15.65 20.21 -1.22
CA TRP A 85 -14.34 19.57 -1.45
C TRP A 85 -13.81 19.77 -2.87
N LYS A 86 -12.51 20.02 -2.96
CA LYS A 86 -11.75 20.09 -4.21
C LYS A 86 -11.54 18.70 -4.81
N LYS A 87 -10.99 18.66 -6.04
CA LYS A 87 -10.59 17.41 -6.70
C LYS A 87 -9.55 16.67 -5.85
N LEU A 88 -9.71 15.36 -5.65
CA LEU A 88 -8.75 14.48 -4.97
C LEU A 88 -7.32 14.68 -5.50
N VAL A 89 -6.35 14.74 -4.58
CA VAL A 89 -4.93 14.87 -4.89
C VAL A 89 -4.19 13.60 -4.48
N ASN A 90 -3.42 13.04 -5.40
CA ASN A 90 -2.61 11.84 -5.17
C ASN A 90 -1.23 12.22 -4.63
N VAL A 91 -0.90 11.75 -3.43
CA VAL A 91 0.36 12.08 -2.74
C VAL A 91 1.14 10.80 -2.50
N SER A 92 2.23 10.63 -3.23
CA SER A 92 3.15 9.51 -3.03
C SER A 92 4.26 9.87 -2.05
N VAL A 93 4.59 8.98 -1.12
CA VAL A 93 5.61 9.20 -0.10
C VAL A 93 6.60 8.03 -0.08
N SER A 94 7.87 8.28 -0.36
CA SER A 94 8.92 7.25 -0.25
C SER A 94 9.57 7.24 1.13
N GLY A 95 10.02 6.06 1.59
CA GLY A 95 10.48 5.93 2.98
C GLY A 95 9.34 6.12 3.97
N ALA A 96 8.13 5.69 3.60
CA ALA A 96 6.91 5.96 4.36
C ALA A 96 6.88 5.31 5.76
N ALA A 97 7.69 4.27 6.00
CA ALA A 97 7.85 3.67 7.33
C ALA A 97 8.95 4.35 8.20
N GLY A 98 9.49 5.49 7.74
CA GLY A 98 10.53 6.23 8.45
C GLY A 98 9.96 7.23 9.46
N MET A 99 10.78 7.66 10.42
CA MET A 99 10.37 8.59 11.49
C MET A 99 9.80 9.91 10.98
N ILE A 100 10.37 10.48 9.91
CA ILE A 100 9.86 11.73 9.31
C ILE A 100 8.44 11.50 8.76
N SER A 101 8.24 10.38 8.07
CA SER A 101 6.97 10.00 7.47
C SER A 101 5.90 9.76 8.54
N ASN A 102 6.24 9.11 9.65
CA ASN A 102 5.32 8.89 10.76
C ASN A 102 4.75 10.18 11.36
N HIS A 103 5.40 11.34 11.20
CA HIS A 103 4.80 12.62 11.60
C HIS A 103 4.11 13.33 10.43
N LEU A 104 4.71 13.26 9.24
CA LEU A 104 4.22 13.96 8.07
C LEU A 104 2.87 13.41 7.58
N LEU A 105 2.68 12.09 7.60
CA LEU A 105 1.48 11.44 7.06
C LEU A 105 0.21 11.87 7.79
N PHE A 106 0.23 11.99 9.12
CA PHE A 106 -0.93 12.47 9.89
C PHE A 106 -1.21 13.96 9.69
N LYS A 107 -0.16 14.77 9.43
CA LYS A 107 -0.33 16.19 9.04
C LYS A 107 -0.93 16.34 7.64
N LEU A 108 -0.58 15.45 6.72
CA LEU A 108 -1.22 15.37 5.41
C LEU A 108 -2.69 14.97 5.56
N ALA A 109 -2.95 13.87 6.27
CA ALA A 109 -4.29 13.29 6.45
C ALA A 109 -5.26 14.22 7.19
N SER A 110 -4.78 15.02 8.14
CA SER A 110 -5.57 16.02 8.85
C SER A 110 -5.92 17.27 8.02
N GLY A 111 -5.35 17.43 6.83
CA GLY A 111 -5.56 18.61 5.98
C GLY A 111 -4.76 19.85 6.39
N GLU A 112 -3.80 19.74 7.32
CA GLU A 112 -2.92 20.86 7.72
C GLU A 112 -2.07 21.37 6.55
N VAL A 113 -1.68 20.48 5.64
CA VAL A 113 -0.78 20.80 4.51
C VAL A 113 -1.53 21.39 3.32
N PHE A 114 -2.63 20.77 2.90
CA PHE A 114 -3.34 21.14 1.68
C PHE A 114 -4.64 21.95 1.92
N GLY A 115 -5.08 22.05 3.18
CA GLY A 115 -6.33 22.70 3.57
C GLY A 115 -7.43 21.71 3.94
N GLN A 116 -8.44 22.21 4.67
CA GLN A 116 -9.56 21.42 5.20
C GLN A 116 -10.63 21.06 4.14
N ASP A 117 -10.44 21.50 2.90
CA ASP A 117 -11.32 21.25 1.76
C ASP A 117 -10.66 20.39 0.68
N GLN A 118 -9.47 19.86 0.94
CA GLN A 118 -8.69 19.10 -0.03
C GLN A 118 -8.60 17.62 0.38
N PRO A 119 -9.43 16.73 -0.20
CA PRO A 119 -9.27 15.31 0.00
C PRO A 119 -7.96 14.82 -0.64
N ILE A 120 -7.34 13.82 -0.01
CA ILE A 120 -6.07 13.23 -0.47
C ILE A 120 -6.12 11.70 -0.52
N ALA A 121 -5.30 11.15 -1.41
CA ALA A 121 -4.95 9.74 -1.47
C ALA A 121 -3.45 9.58 -1.17
N LEU A 122 -3.10 8.73 -0.20
CA LEU A 122 -1.72 8.48 0.19
C LEU A 122 -1.21 7.20 -0.46
N LYS A 123 -0.17 7.32 -1.29
CA LYS A 123 0.51 6.17 -1.90
C LYS A 123 1.88 5.98 -1.27
N LEU A 124 2.02 4.97 -0.42
CA LEU A 124 3.17 4.82 0.48
C LEU A 124 4.17 3.81 -0.06
N LEU A 125 5.38 4.30 -0.40
CA LEU A 125 6.48 3.50 -0.91
C LEU A 125 7.45 3.15 0.24
N GLY A 126 7.59 1.86 0.50
CA GLY A 126 8.55 1.29 1.45
C GLY A 126 9.70 0.57 0.76
N SER A 127 10.33 -0.31 1.53
CA SER A 127 11.31 -1.30 1.07
C SER A 127 10.88 -2.67 1.58
N GLU A 128 11.39 -3.75 0.99
CA GLU A 128 11.13 -5.12 1.46
C GLU A 128 11.39 -5.28 2.97
N ARG A 129 12.43 -4.63 3.48
CA ARG A 129 12.82 -4.70 4.90
C ARG A 129 11.87 -3.98 5.84
N SER A 130 11.12 -3.02 5.32
CA SER A 130 10.26 -2.14 6.12
C SER A 130 8.78 -2.35 5.82
N LEU A 131 8.40 -3.42 5.12
CA LEU A 131 7.02 -3.67 4.72
C LEU A 131 6.10 -3.86 5.93
N GLN A 132 6.53 -4.64 6.92
CA GLN A 132 5.76 -4.82 8.16
C GLN A 132 5.58 -3.50 8.94
N ALA A 133 6.61 -2.65 8.98
CA ALA A 133 6.50 -1.33 9.60
C ALA A 133 5.56 -0.41 8.81
N LEU A 134 5.55 -0.54 7.49
CA LEU A 134 4.66 0.21 6.60
C LEU A 134 3.20 -0.19 6.79
N GLU A 135 2.92 -1.48 6.97
CA GLU A 135 1.59 -1.99 7.33
C GLU A 135 1.12 -1.41 8.66
N GLY A 136 2.00 -1.35 9.67
CA GLY A 136 1.69 -0.73 10.96
C GLY A 136 1.29 0.75 10.82
N VAL A 137 2.01 1.53 10.00
CA VAL A 137 1.67 2.93 9.72
C VAL A 137 0.31 3.05 9.02
N ALA A 138 -0.01 2.14 8.09
CA ALA A 138 -1.30 2.13 7.41
C ALA A 138 -2.46 1.79 8.37
N MET A 139 -2.24 0.87 9.31
CA MET A 139 -3.21 0.59 10.39
C MET A 139 -3.44 1.81 11.29
N GLU A 140 -2.38 2.53 11.67
CA GLU A 140 -2.53 3.76 12.46
C GLU A 140 -3.30 4.85 11.71
N LEU A 141 -3.10 4.97 10.38
CA LEU A 141 -3.86 5.90 9.54
C LEU A 141 -5.35 5.53 9.46
N GLU A 142 -5.65 4.24 9.40
CA GLU A 142 -7.00 3.69 9.42
C GLU A 142 -7.71 4.02 10.74
N ASP A 143 -7.05 3.76 11.87
CA ASP A 143 -7.58 4.04 13.21
C ASP A 143 -7.74 5.54 13.50
N SER A 144 -7.08 6.41 12.74
CA SER A 144 -7.15 7.87 12.91
C SER A 144 -8.43 8.51 12.35
N LEU A 145 -9.20 7.79 11.53
CA LEU A 145 -10.51 8.22 11.00
C LEU A 145 -10.51 9.63 10.35
N TYR A 146 -9.45 9.97 9.62
CA TYR A 146 -9.37 11.26 8.93
C TYR A 146 -10.35 11.33 7.75
N PRO A 147 -11.31 12.27 7.72
CA PRO A 147 -12.32 12.33 6.66
C PRO A 147 -11.73 12.69 5.29
N LEU A 148 -10.65 13.48 5.27
CA LEU A 148 -9.96 13.91 4.06
C LEU A 148 -9.06 12.81 3.47
N LEU A 149 -8.67 11.81 4.26
CA LEU A 149 -7.89 10.68 3.79
C LEU A 149 -8.83 9.66 3.17
N ARG A 150 -8.90 9.66 1.84
CA ARG A 150 -9.86 8.82 1.10
C ARG A 150 -9.31 7.45 0.78
N GLU A 151 -8.04 7.41 0.40
CA GLU A 151 -7.38 6.20 -0.08
C GLU A 151 -5.98 6.11 0.53
N VAL A 152 -5.59 4.91 0.92
CA VAL A 152 -4.23 4.57 1.30
C VAL A 152 -3.82 3.33 0.53
N SER A 153 -2.69 3.41 -0.16
CA SER A 153 -2.02 2.27 -0.79
C SER A 153 -0.63 2.12 -0.22
N ILE A 154 -0.17 0.88 -0.08
CA ILE A 154 1.19 0.58 0.38
C ILE A 154 1.88 -0.37 -0.59
N GLY A 155 3.18 -0.21 -0.78
CA GLY A 155 3.94 -1.10 -1.65
C GLY A 155 5.43 -0.82 -1.67
N ILE A 156 6.15 -1.63 -2.44
CA ILE A 156 7.60 -1.54 -2.59
C ILE A 156 8.03 -1.23 -4.03
N ASP A 157 7.11 -1.33 -4.99
CA ASP A 157 7.36 -1.03 -6.40
C ASP A 157 7.05 0.44 -6.69
N PRO A 158 8.06 1.27 -7.06
CA PRO A 158 7.82 2.66 -7.38
C PRO A 158 6.94 2.86 -8.63
N TYR A 159 6.89 1.92 -9.57
CA TYR A 159 6.03 2.06 -10.77
C TYR A 159 4.55 1.91 -10.45
N VAL A 160 4.20 1.18 -9.39
CA VAL A 160 2.82 1.08 -8.90
C VAL A 160 2.50 2.27 -7.99
N ILE A 161 3.40 2.57 -7.04
CA ILE A 161 3.13 3.59 -6.02
C ILE A 161 3.16 5.03 -6.54
N PHE A 162 3.88 5.30 -7.64
CA PHE A 162 3.92 6.62 -8.27
C PHE A 162 2.89 6.82 -9.38
N GLU A 163 2.05 5.82 -9.65
CA GLU A 163 0.99 5.95 -10.64
C GLU A 163 0.09 7.14 -10.32
N ASP A 164 -0.15 8.00 -11.30
CA ASP A 164 -0.99 9.21 -11.19
C ASP A 164 -0.66 10.13 -10.01
N ALA A 165 0.57 10.09 -9.49
CA ALA A 165 0.98 10.96 -8.39
C ALA A 165 0.97 12.44 -8.82
N ASP A 166 0.29 13.29 -8.06
CA ASP A 166 0.32 14.76 -8.21
C ASP A 166 1.46 15.36 -7.38
N TRP A 167 1.76 14.75 -6.23
CA TRP A 167 2.88 15.08 -5.37
C TRP A 167 3.71 13.83 -5.07
N ALA A 168 5.04 13.96 -5.12
CA ALA A 168 5.97 12.91 -4.74
C ALA A 168 6.94 13.44 -3.67
N LEU A 169 6.79 12.96 -2.44
CA LEU A 169 7.62 13.31 -1.29
C LEU A 169 8.67 12.22 -1.09
N LEU A 170 9.87 12.45 -1.63
CA LEU A 170 10.95 11.46 -1.66
C LEU A 170 11.82 11.58 -0.41
N ILE A 171 11.40 10.94 0.67
CA ILE A 171 12.09 10.96 1.97
C ILE A 171 13.08 9.80 2.10
N GLY A 172 12.74 8.64 1.54
CA GLY A 172 13.55 7.43 1.64
C GLY A 172 14.91 7.57 0.97
N ALA A 173 15.97 7.47 1.78
CA ALA A 173 17.36 7.36 1.33
C ALA A 173 18.14 6.46 2.29
N LYS A 174 19.21 5.85 1.79
CA LYS A 174 20.10 5.06 2.63
C LYS A 174 20.89 6.00 3.55
N PRO A 175 20.84 5.79 4.88
CA PRO A 175 21.63 6.57 5.81
C PRO A 175 23.12 6.25 5.67
N ARG A 176 23.98 7.19 6.08
CA ARG A 176 25.42 6.97 6.10
C ARG A 176 25.78 5.99 7.22
N GLY A 177 26.22 4.79 6.85
CA GLY A 177 26.72 3.80 7.79
C GLY A 177 28.15 4.07 8.27
N PRO A 178 28.58 3.44 9.38
CA PRO A 178 29.97 3.50 9.82
C PRO A 178 30.93 3.00 8.73
N GLY A 179 32.02 3.73 8.47
CA GLY A 179 33.03 3.36 7.48
C GLY A 179 32.62 3.55 6.01
N VAL A 180 31.42 4.05 5.73
CA VAL A 180 30.99 4.32 4.35
C VAL A 180 31.57 5.67 3.87
N GLU A 181 32.34 5.60 2.80
CA GLU A 181 32.85 6.78 2.09
C GLU A 181 31.72 7.60 1.47
N ARG A 182 31.95 8.91 1.32
CA ARG A 182 30.96 9.83 0.75
C ARG A 182 30.58 9.46 -0.69
N ALA A 183 31.54 9.01 -1.50
CA ALA A 183 31.30 8.60 -2.87
C ALA A 183 30.37 7.38 -2.95
N ALA A 184 30.62 6.34 -2.15
CA ALA A 184 29.76 5.17 -2.10
C ALA A 184 28.32 5.51 -1.66
N LEU A 185 28.15 6.45 -0.72
CA LEU A 185 26.82 6.92 -0.31
C LEU A 185 26.09 7.65 -1.45
N LEU A 186 26.82 8.48 -2.20
CA LEU A 186 26.29 9.18 -3.38
C LEU A 186 25.86 8.19 -4.45
N ASP A 187 26.64 7.14 -4.71
CA ASP A 187 26.32 6.14 -5.72
C ASP A 187 25.08 5.33 -5.35
N ILE A 188 25.00 4.87 -4.09
CA ILE A 188 23.85 4.09 -3.62
C ILE A 188 22.56 4.91 -3.67
N ASN A 189 22.57 6.13 -3.13
CA ASN A 189 21.39 6.98 -3.20
C ASN A 189 21.10 7.43 -4.64
N GLY A 190 22.13 7.69 -5.44
CA GLY A 190 21.98 8.02 -6.84
C GLY A 190 21.22 6.94 -7.62
N GLN A 191 21.50 5.66 -7.38
CA GLN A 191 20.76 4.55 -8.00
C GLN A 191 19.27 4.54 -7.58
N ILE A 192 18.99 4.75 -6.29
CA ILE A 192 17.61 4.82 -5.76
C ILE A 192 16.83 5.94 -6.46
N PHE A 193 17.39 7.14 -6.50
CA PHE A 193 16.73 8.31 -7.08
C PHE A 193 16.69 8.30 -8.61
N ALA A 194 17.63 7.61 -9.26
CA ALA A 194 17.56 7.36 -10.70
C ALA A 194 16.35 6.48 -11.03
N GLU A 195 16.16 5.38 -10.29
CA GLU A 195 15.03 4.48 -10.52
C GLU A 195 13.68 5.11 -10.18
N GLN A 196 13.60 5.82 -9.06
CA GLN A 196 12.41 6.60 -8.71
C GLN A 196 12.11 7.68 -9.77
N GLY A 197 13.14 8.32 -10.33
CA GLY A 197 12.99 9.26 -11.44
C GLY A 197 12.39 8.63 -12.69
N LYS A 198 12.87 7.43 -13.08
CA LYS A 198 12.29 6.69 -14.22
C LYS A 198 10.84 6.29 -13.96
N ALA A 199 10.52 5.83 -12.76
CA ALA A 199 9.15 5.47 -12.39
C ALA A 199 8.23 6.70 -12.46
N LEU A 200 8.60 7.83 -11.85
CA LEU A 200 7.85 9.09 -11.95
C LEU A 200 7.65 9.51 -13.42
N ASN A 201 8.69 9.40 -14.24
CA ASN A 201 8.62 9.73 -15.65
C ASN A 201 7.63 8.86 -16.44
N ALA A 202 7.53 7.58 -16.07
CA ALA A 202 6.67 6.61 -16.72
C ALA A 202 5.21 6.83 -16.30
N VAL A 203 4.92 6.81 -14.99
CA VAL A 203 3.56 6.58 -14.48
C VAL A 203 2.93 7.78 -13.76
N ALA A 204 3.71 8.79 -13.36
CA ALA A 204 3.15 9.91 -12.59
C ALA A 204 2.41 10.92 -13.48
N SER A 205 1.68 11.83 -12.82
CA SER A 205 1.07 12.99 -13.47
C SER A 205 2.13 13.80 -14.21
N ARG A 206 1.81 14.28 -15.42
CA ARG A 206 2.76 15.06 -16.24
C ARG A 206 3.19 16.38 -15.58
N ASN A 207 2.44 16.83 -14.57
CA ASN A 207 2.76 18.01 -13.78
C ASN A 207 3.03 17.68 -12.30
N VAL A 208 3.44 16.44 -11.99
CA VAL A 208 3.81 16.02 -10.63
C VAL A 208 4.81 16.98 -10.02
N LYS A 209 4.63 17.30 -8.73
CA LYS A 209 5.54 18.11 -7.92
C LYS A 209 6.39 17.19 -7.04
N VAL A 210 7.70 17.25 -7.20
CA VAL A 210 8.64 16.33 -6.55
C VAL A 210 9.43 17.09 -5.50
N ILE A 211 9.36 16.65 -4.24
CA ILE A 211 10.14 17.21 -3.13
C ILE A 211 11.07 16.12 -2.60
N VAL A 212 12.36 16.35 -2.74
CA VAL A 212 13.43 15.45 -2.27
C VAL A 212 13.92 15.89 -0.90
N VAL A 213 13.77 14.98 0.07
CA VAL A 213 14.26 15.15 1.44
C VAL A 213 15.44 14.22 1.72
N GLY A 214 15.46 13.04 1.09
CA GLY A 214 16.51 12.05 1.26
C GLY A 214 17.90 12.60 0.91
N ASN A 215 18.84 12.54 1.86
CA ASN A 215 20.18 13.09 1.67
C ASN A 215 21.08 12.21 0.79
N PRO A 216 21.98 12.82 -0.02
CA PRO A 216 22.16 14.26 -0.23
C PRO A 216 21.11 14.86 -1.18
N CYS A 217 20.22 15.71 -0.64
CA CYS A 217 18.96 16.06 -1.31
C CYS A 217 19.14 16.79 -2.65
N ASN A 218 20.10 17.74 -2.75
CA ASN A 218 20.35 18.47 -4.00
C ASN A 218 20.83 17.55 -5.13
N THR A 219 21.78 16.66 -4.84
CA THR A 219 22.31 15.71 -5.83
C THR A 219 21.26 14.67 -6.20
N ASN A 220 20.51 14.16 -5.22
CA ASN A 220 19.42 13.22 -5.45
C ASN A 220 18.32 13.82 -6.32
N ALA A 221 17.93 15.08 -6.08
CA ALA A 221 16.97 15.79 -6.93
C ALA A 221 17.48 15.97 -8.37
N LEU A 222 18.76 16.31 -8.54
CA LEU A 222 19.39 16.41 -9.86
C LEU A 222 19.41 15.06 -10.59
N ILE A 223 19.70 13.96 -9.89
CA ILE A 223 19.68 12.64 -10.50
C ILE A 223 18.25 12.24 -10.89
N CYS A 224 17.28 12.50 -10.00
CA CYS A 224 15.88 12.19 -10.23
C CYS A 224 15.34 12.93 -11.48
N LEU A 225 15.58 14.24 -11.59
CA LEU A 225 15.12 15.02 -12.76
C LEU A 225 15.82 14.60 -14.05
N LYS A 226 17.09 14.18 -13.99
CA LYS A 226 17.83 13.71 -15.19
C LYS A 226 17.31 12.38 -15.72
N ASN A 227 16.72 11.56 -14.85
CA ASN A 227 16.07 10.31 -15.21
C ASN A 227 14.58 10.49 -15.54
N ALA A 228 14.06 11.73 -15.49
CA ALA A 228 12.67 12.06 -15.77
C ALA A 228 12.50 13.16 -16.84
N PRO A 229 12.96 12.91 -18.09
CA PRO A 229 12.98 13.92 -19.15
C PRO A 229 11.59 14.41 -19.58
N ASN A 230 10.54 13.63 -19.36
CA ASN A 230 9.16 13.99 -19.74
C ASN A 230 8.48 14.88 -18.70
N LEU A 231 9.12 15.12 -17.55
CA LEU A 231 8.60 15.96 -16.47
C LEU A 231 9.31 17.32 -16.46
N PRO A 232 8.61 18.42 -16.17
CA PRO A 232 9.23 19.74 -16.09
C PRO A 232 10.31 19.79 -14.99
N ALA A 233 11.56 20.10 -15.34
CA ALA A 233 12.66 20.19 -14.38
C ALA A 233 12.38 21.16 -13.22
N LYS A 234 11.57 22.21 -13.44
CA LYS A 234 11.14 23.18 -12.43
C LYS A 234 10.27 22.59 -11.30
N ASN A 235 9.74 21.39 -11.48
CA ASN A 235 8.89 20.72 -10.50
C ASN A 235 9.71 19.90 -9.47
N PHE A 236 11.03 19.80 -9.64
CA PHE A 236 11.91 19.06 -8.75
C PHE A 236 12.53 20.02 -7.73
N HIS A 237 12.28 19.77 -6.46
CA HIS A 237 12.72 20.59 -5.35
C HIS A 237 13.59 19.77 -4.40
N ALA A 238 14.71 20.33 -3.94
CA ALA A 238 15.47 19.81 -2.82
C ALA A 238 15.07 20.58 -1.56
N LEU A 239 14.73 19.88 -0.48
CA LEU A 239 14.20 20.52 0.72
C LEU A 239 15.32 21.16 1.56
N THR A 240 15.45 22.48 1.50
CA THR A 240 16.31 23.30 2.37
C THR A 240 15.52 24.11 3.40
N ARG A 241 14.19 23.92 3.45
CA ARG A 241 13.28 24.69 4.32
C ARG A 241 13.55 24.48 5.82
N LEU A 242 14.06 23.31 6.21
CA LEU A 242 14.46 23.06 7.59
C LEU A 242 15.61 23.99 8.03
N ASP A 243 16.60 24.18 7.16
CA ASP A 243 17.74 25.06 7.43
C ASP A 243 17.31 26.53 7.45
N GLU A 244 16.40 26.94 6.57
CA GLU A 244 15.77 28.27 6.60
C GLU A 244 15.05 28.53 7.93
N ASN A 245 14.23 27.57 8.38
CA ASN A 245 13.50 27.70 9.66
C ASN A 245 14.48 27.79 10.84
N ARG A 246 15.56 26.98 10.83
CA ARG A 246 16.61 27.03 11.86
C ARG A 246 17.34 28.38 11.88
N ALA A 247 17.66 28.91 10.71
CA ALA A 247 18.29 30.23 10.60
C ALA A 247 17.37 31.34 11.17
N LYS A 248 16.06 31.27 10.91
CA LYS A 248 15.10 32.22 11.50
C LYS A 248 15.07 32.15 13.03
N CYS A 249 15.03 30.94 13.61
CA CYS A 249 15.09 30.77 15.06
C CYS A 249 16.38 31.37 15.62
N GLN A 250 17.53 31.08 15.02
CA GLN A 250 18.82 31.59 15.48
C GLN A 250 18.93 33.12 15.40
N VAL A 251 18.32 33.77 14.39
CA VAL A 251 18.31 35.24 14.31
C VAL A 251 17.43 35.83 15.41
N LEU A 252 16.27 35.22 15.70
CA LEU A 252 15.34 35.71 16.72
C LEU A 252 15.86 35.50 18.16
N ASP A 253 16.61 34.42 18.40
CA ASP A 253 17.19 34.13 19.72
C ASP A 253 18.33 35.10 20.12
N VAL A 254 18.93 35.82 19.16
CA VAL A 254 20.03 36.77 19.43
C VAL A 254 19.50 38.16 19.86
N GLU A 255 18.21 38.44 19.64
CA GLU A 255 17.58 39.72 20.00
C GLU A 255 16.93 39.72 21.40
N SER A 256 17.02 38.62 22.15
CA SER A 256 16.50 38.45 23.52
C SER A 256 17.60 38.29 24.57
#